data_AF-A0A6N9R0C1-F1
#
_entry.id   AF-A0A6N9R0C1-F1
#
_cell.length_a   1.000
_cell.length_b   1.000
_cell.length_c   1.000
_cell.angle_alpha   90.00
_cell.angle_beta   90.00
_cell.angle_gamma   90.00
#
_symmetry.space_group_name_H-M   'P 1'
#
loop_
_entity.id
_entity.type
_entity.pdbx_description
1 polymer ?
#
loop_
_entity_poly.entity_id
_entity_poly.type
_entity_poly.pdbx_seq_one_letter_code
_entity_poly.pdbx_strand_id
1 'polypeptide(L)'
;MVHFVKEKSEVKEQFLEAMGSCGIQAVIYESTASKPAAARKACLDSLVEDIAQQHVRNLILESDESINQADRQIIARRLREVDYDDLEYRHLQKHEEPLLWASDAVAWCYNRGGEWRKKISPFLLEVRTC
;
A
#
# COMPACT_ATOMS: atom_id res chain seq x y z
N MET A 1 14.61 -6.33 13.52
CA MET A 1 13.69 -5.96 12.42
C MET A 1 12.97 -4.71 12.86
N VAL A 2 13.11 -3.63 12.12
CA VAL A 2 12.65 -2.29 12.47
C VAL A 2 11.15 -2.21 12.13
N HIS A 3 10.30 -2.10 13.13
CA HIS A 3 8.90 -1.77 12.91
C HIS A 3 8.85 -0.25 12.81
N PHE A 4 8.53 0.32 11.64
CA PHE A 4 8.48 1.78 11.45
C PHE A 4 7.75 2.46 12.61
N VAL A 5 6.62 1.91 13.06
CA VAL A 5 5.86 2.38 14.23
C VAL A 5 6.71 2.51 15.52
N LYS A 6 7.57 1.53 15.82
CA LYS A 6 8.39 1.45 17.04
C LYS A 6 9.69 2.23 16.94
N GLU A 7 10.04 2.73 15.77
CA GLU A 7 11.25 3.53 15.61
C GLU A 7 11.15 4.90 16.25
N LYS A 8 12.32 5.43 16.58
CA LYS A 8 12.47 6.81 17.03
C LYS A 8 12.06 7.77 15.92
N SER A 9 11.59 8.94 16.31
CA SER A 9 11.14 9.97 15.37
C SER A 9 12.23 10.36 14.37
N GLU A 10 13.49 10.44 14.81
CA GLU A 10 14.62 10.80 13.96
C GLU A 10 14.84 9.78 12.82
N VAL A 11 14.71 8.49 13.13
CA VAL A 11 14.84 7.40 12.13
C VAL A 11 13.69 7.45 11.13
N LYS A 12 12.47 7.71 11.60
CA LYS A 12 11.30 7.88 10.75
C LYS A 12 11.47 9.06 9.79
N GLU A 13 11.97 10.19 10.28
CA GLU A 13 12.19 11.38 9.47
C GLU A 13 13.25 11.15 8.39
N GLN A 14 14.40 10.57 8.74
CA GLN A 14 15.44 10.23 7.78
C GLN A 14 14.94 9.27 6.69
N PHE A 15 14.11 8.30 7.07
CA PHE A 15 13.50 7.38 6.10
C PHE A 15 12.56 8.12 5.13
N LEU A 16 11.71 9.02 5.61
CA LEU A 16 10.80 9.80 4.76
C LEU A 16 11.54 10.76 3.83
N GLU A 17 12.63 11.38 4.28
CA GLU A 17 13.49 12.21 3.42
C GLU A 17 14.15 11.39 2.30
N ALA A 18 14.66 10.19 2.65
CA ALA A 18 15.22 9.28 1.66
C ALA A 18 14.16 8.86 0.62
N MET A 19 12.94 8.52 1.07
CA MET A 19 11.83 8.19 0.17
C MET A 19 11.51 9.31 -0.81
N GLY A 20 11.40 10.56 -0.33
CA GLY A 20 11.13 11.71 -1.17
C GLY A 20 12.23 11.98 -2.20
N SER A 21 13.48 11.64 -1.87
CA SER A 21 14.63 11.81 -2.77
C SER A 21 14.72 10.71 -3.84
N CYS A 22 14.13 9.54 -3.61
CA CYS A 22 14.14 8.40 -4.54
C CYS A 22 13.07 8.47 -5.63
N GLY A 23 12.25 9.53 -5.67
CA GLY A 23 11.15 9.66 -6.64
C GLY A 23 10.01 8.67 -6.39
N ILE A 24 9.89 8.13 -5.18
CA ILE A 24 8.76 7.29 -4.79
C ILE A 24 7.48 8.11 -4.88
N GLN A 25 6.41 7.49 -5.36
CA GLN A 25 5.07 8.06 -5.38
C GLN A 25 4.12 7.15 -4.61
N ALA A 26 3.15 7.74 -3.94
CA ALA A 26 2.18 7.00 -3.13
C ALA A 26 0.75 7.38 -3.49
N VAL A 27 -0.13 6.38 -3.47
CA VAL A 27 -1.59 6.53 -3.51
C VAL A 27 -2.14 5.84 -2.27
N ILE A 28 -3.05 6.51 -1.56
CA ILE A 28 -3.76 5.93 -0.42
C ILE A 28 -5.14 5.46 -0.88
N TYR A 29 -5.48 4.21 -0.58
CA TYR A 29 -6.84 3.70 -0.74
C TYR A 29 -7.51 3.65 0.64
N GLU A 30 -8.61 4.37 0.80
CA GLU A 30 -9.33 4.55 2.06
C GLU A 30 -10.78 4.10 1.90
N SER A 31 -11.22 3.14 2.71
CA SER A 31 -12.61 2.69 2.70
C SER A 31 -13.39 3.20 3.91
N THR A 32 -14.67 3.51 3.68
CA THR A 32 -15.63 3.86 4.74
C THR A 32 -16.37 2.64 5.30
N ALA A 33 -16.10 1.44 4.77
CA ALA A 33 -16.75 0.22 5.22
C ALA A 33 -16.41 -0.11 6.68
N SER A 34 -17.43 -0.43 7.47
CA SER A 34 -17.28 -0.70 8.91
C SER A 34 -16.63 -2.04 9.24
N LYS A 35 -16.67 -3.01 8.30
CA LYS A 35 -16.06 -4.34 8.50
C LYS A 35 -14.69 -4.40 7.82
N PRO A 36 -13.61 -4.81 8.53
CA PRO A 36 -12.26 -4.86 7.96
C PRO A 36 -12.15 -5.67 6.65
N ALA A 37 -12.83 -6.82 6.57
CA ALA A 37 -12.83 -7.64 5.35
C ALA A 37 -13.50 -6.94 4.16
N ALA A 38 -14.58 -6.17 4.41
CA ALA A 38 -15.27 -5.41 3.37
C ALA A 38 -14.43 -4.21 2.92
N ALA A 39 -13.82 -3.49 3.87
CA ALA A 39 -12.91 -2.39 3.60
C ALA A 39 -11.72 -2.86 2.76
N ARG A 40 -11.09 -3.98 3.15
CA ARG A 40 -9.97 -4.55 2.40
C ARG A 40 -10.35 -4.95 0.99
N LYS A 41 -11.52 -5.58 0.81
CA LYS A 41 -12.04 -5.91 -0.52
C LYS A 41 -12.22 -4.65 -1.38
N ALA A 42 -12.85 -3.59 -0.84
CA ALA A 42 -13.07 -2.34 -1.58
C ALA A 42 -11.75 -1.68 -2.01
N CYS A 43 -10.77 -1.61 -1.08
CA CYS A 43 -9.44 -1.08 -1.38
C CYS A 43 -8.73 -1.89 -2.47
N LEU A 44 -8.73 -3.23 -2.37
CA LEU A 44 -8.08 -4.10 -3.36
C LEU A 44 -8.78 -4.05 -4.72
N ASP A 45 -10.11 -3.95 -4.75
CA ASP A 45 -10.85 -3.79 -6.01
C ASP A 45 -10.44 -2.50 -6.73
N SER A 46 -10.34 -1.39 -5.98
CA SER A 46 -9.92 -0.09 -6.52
C SER A 46 -8.44 -0.08 -6.95
N LEU A 47 -7.57 -0.73 -6.17
CA LEU A 47 -6.15 -0.89 -6.51
C LEU A 47 -5.97 -1.67 -7.82
N VAL A 48 -6.74 -2.75 -8.02
CA VAL A 48 -6.63 -3.57 -9.24
C VAL A 48 -7.13 -2.81 -10.47
N GLU A 49 -8.14 -1.95 -10.32
CA GLU A 49 -8.56 -1.06 -11.41
C GLU A 49 -7.43 -0.12 -11.85
N ASP A 50 -6.70 0.46 -10.90
CA ASP A 50 -5.54 1.31 -11.22
C ASP A 50 -4.41 0.55 -11.86
N ILE A 51 -4.13 -0.65 -11.36
CA ILE A 51 -3.11 -1.52 -11.91
C ILE A 51 -3.40 -1.78 -13.39
N ALA A 52 -4.65 -2.08 -13.74
CA ALA A 52 -5.06 -2.31 -15.11
C ALA A 52 -4.97 -1.02 -15.97
N GLN A 53 -5.45 0.12 -15.45
CA GLN A 53 -5.41 1.41 -16.15
C GLN A 53 -3.99 1.92 -16.40
N GLN A 54 -3.07 1.67 -15.46
CA GLN A 54 -1.67 2.11 -15.52
C GLN A 54 -0.73 1.04 -16.09
N HIS A 55 -1.27 -0.13 -16.47
CA HIS A 55 -0.50 -1.27 -16.97
C HIS A 55 0.65 -1.69 -16.02
N VAL A 56 0.39 -1.66 -14.71
CA VAL A 56 1.34 -2.11 -13.70
C VAL A 56 1.52 -3.62 -13.82
N ARG A 57 2.78 -4.08 -13.87
CA ARG A 57 3.12 -5.50 -14.06
C ARG A 57 3.51 -6.23 -12.78
N ASN A 58 3.83 -5.50 -11.72
CA ASN A 58 4.31 -6.08 -10.47
C ASN A 58 3.60 -5.47 -9.27
N LEU A 59 2.99 -6.32 -8.45
CA LEU A 59 2.42 -5.95 -7.16
C LEU A 59 3.07 -6.79 -6.05
N ILE A 60 3.60 -6.14 -5.03
CA ILE A 60 4.09 -6.81 -3.82
C ILE A 60 3.21 -6.38 -2.66
N LEU A 61 2.64 -7.37 -1.97
CA LEU A 61 1.84 -7.19 -0.76
C LEU A 61 2.62 -7.74 0.42
N GLU A 62 2.44 -7.10 1.57
CA GLU A 62 2.92 -7.69 2.82
C GLU A 62 2.15 -8.99 3.11
N SER A 63 2.88 -10.05 3.42
CA SER A 63 2.32 -11.34 3.76
C SER A 63 1.79 -11.37 5.19
N ASP A 64 0.52 -11.75 5.33
CA ASP A 64 -0.11 -12.18 6.58
C ASP A 64 -0.93 -13.45 6.27
N GLU A 65 -0.53 -14.57 6.85
CA GLU A 65 -1.13 -15.89 6.56
C GLU A 65 -2.64 -15.92 6.76
N SER A 66 -3.16 -15.10 7.68
CA SER A 66 -4.59 -15.04 7.97
C SER A 66 -5.42 -14.39 6.86
N ILE A 67 -4.81 -13.59 5.97
CA ILE A 67 -5.50 -12.82 4.92
C ILE A 67 -4.99 -13.11 3.51
N ASN A 68 -3.79 -13.68 3.34
CA ASN A 68 -3.16 -13.96 2.05
C ASN A 68 -4.08 -14.71 1.08
N GLN A 69 -4.84 -15.69 1.59
CA GLN A 69 -5.76 -16.47 0.75
C GLN A 69 -6.94 -15.61 0.26
N ALA A 70 -7.51 -14.79 1.14
CA ALA A 70 -8.62 -13.90 0.79
C ALA A 70 -8.18 -12.84 -0.23
N ASP A 71 -6.99 -12.25 -0.06
CA ASP A 71 -6.44 -11.27 -0.98
C ASP A 71 -6.24 -11.85 -2.38
N ARG A 72 -5.64 -13.05 -2.47
CA ARG A 72 -5.49 -13.77 -3.74
C ARG A 72 -6.83 -13.97 -4.45
N GLN A 73 -7.88 -14.33 -3.72
CA GLN A 73 -9.22 -14.51 -4.28
C GLN A 73 -9.82 -13.19 -4.78
N ILE A 74 -9.67 -12.11 -4.02
CA ILE A 74 -10.17 -10.78 -4.38
C ILE A 74 -9.46 -10.28 -5.65
N ILE A 75 -8.13 -10.30 -5.64
CA ILE A 75 -7.29 -9.83 -6.75
C ILE A 75 -7.57 -10.65 -8.01
N ALA A 76 -7.54 -11.99 -7.91
CA ALA A 76 -7.79 -12.85 -9.07
C ALA A 76 -9.20 -12.68 -9.64
N ARG A 77 -10.21 -12.46 -8.79
CA ARG A 77 -11.56 -12.13 -9.27
C ARG A 77 -11.57 -10.80 -10.00
N ARG A 78 -11.01 -9.74 -9.42
CA ARG A 78 -11.06 -8.40 -10.00
C ARG A 78 -10.28 -8.31 -11.31
N LEU A 79 -9.11 -8.94 -11.39
CA LEU A 79 -8.31 -9.02 -12.63
C LEU A 79 -9.10 -9.62 -13.80
N ARG A 80 -9.89 -10.68 -13.55
CA ARG A 80 -10.78 -11.25 -14.57
C ARG A 80 -11.91 -10.31 -14.98
N GLU A 81 -12.44 -9.52 -14.05
CA GLU A 81 -13.52 -8.58 -14.33
C GLU A 81 -13.06 -7.37 -15.15
N VAL A 82 -11.79 -6.96 -14.99
CA VAL A 82 -11.18 -5.84 -15.73
C VAL A 82 -10.36 -6.30 -16.94
N ASP A 83 -10.37 -7.61 -17.25
CA ASP A 83 -9.65 -8.22 -18.38
C ASP A 83 -8.16 -7.85 -18.44
N TYR A 84 -7.45 -8.04 -17.32
CA TYR A 84 -6.01 -7.77 -17.20
C TYR A 84 -5.26 -8.97 -16.62
N ASP A 85 -4.35 -9.56 -17.40
CA ASP A 85 -3.62 -10.78 -17.08
C ASP A 85 -2.09 -10.60 -16.95
N ASP A 86 -1.57 -9.42 -17.33
CA ASP A 86 -0.14 -9.07 -17.26
C ASP A 86 0.39 -8.78 -15.83
N LEU A 87 -0.45 -8.86 -14.80
CA LEU A 87 -0.03 -8.63 -13.41
C LEU A 87 0.61 -9.86 -12.79
N GLU A 88 1.89 -9.75 -12.43
CA GLU A 88 2.51 -10.62 -11.44
C GLU A 88 2.35 -10.04 -10.04
N TYR A 89 1.83 -10.83 -9.09
CA TYR A 89 1.71 -10.39 -7.70
C TYR A 89 2.23 -11.43 -6.69
N ARG A 90 2.91 -10.92 -5.66
CA ARG A 90 3.55 -11.72 -4.61
C ARG A 90 3.18 -11.20 -3.24
N HIS A 91 3.09 -12.11 -2.27
CA HIS A 91 3.02 -11.76 -0.85
C HIS A 91 4.39 -12.07 -0.26
N LEU A 92 5.03 -11.06 0.32
CA LEU A 92 6.37 -11.17 0.90
C LEU A 92 6.36 -10.68 2.35
N GLN A 93 7.22 -11.26 3.18
CA GLN A 93 7.46 -10.78 4.54
C GLN A 93 8.16 -9.41 4.49
N LYS A 94 7.97 -8.56 5.51
CA LYS A 94 8.55 -7.21 5.50
C LYS A 94 10.08 -7.16 5.30
N HIS A 95 10.83 -8.22 5.61
CA HIS A 95 12.30 -8.24 5.43
C HIS A 95 12.74 -8.65 4.02
N GLU A 96 11.83 -9.18 3.20
CA GLU A 96 12.16 -9.69 1.86
C GLU A 96 12.11 -8.58 0.80
N GLU A 97 11.33 -7.52 1.02
CA GLU A 97 11.19 -6.39 0.10
C GLU A 97 11.22 -5.05 0.86
N PRO A 98 12.29 -4.24 0.74
CA PRO A 98 12.39 -2.93 1.39
C PRO A 98 11.25 -1.97 1.06
N LEU A 99 10.66 -2.03 -0.13
CA LEU A 99 9.54 -1.17 -0.51
C LEU A 99 8.26 -1.44 0.29
N LEU A 100 8.12 -2.61 0.91
CA LEU A 100 7.01 -2.87 1.83
C LEU A 100 7.05 -1.95 3.07
N TRP A 101 8.26 -1.52 3.47
CA TRP A 101 8.39 -0.55 4.57
C TRP A 101 8.00 0.85 4.13
N ALA A 102 8.25 1.19 2.87
CA ALA A 102 7.81 2.47 2.31
C ALA A 102 6.28 2.58 2.35
N SER A 103 5.56 1.53 1.92
CA SER A 103 4.09 1.53 2.01
C SER A 103 3.57 1.59 3.45
N ASP A 104 4.17 0.84 4.38
CA ASP A 104 3.79 0.83 5.81
C ASP A 104 4.02 2.22 6.46
N ALA A 105 5.15 2.85 6.16
CA ALA A 105 5.48 4.18 6.64
C ALA A 105 4.47 5.24 6.16
N VAL A 106 4.11 5.20 4.88
CA VAL A 106 3.14 6.15 4.30
C VAL A 106 1.76 5.96 4.92
N ALA A 107 1.29 4.71 5.01
CA ALA A 107 0.01 4.41 5.64
C ALA A 107 -0.03 4.86 7.12
N TRP A 108 1.05 4.65 7.86
CA TRP A 108 1.15 5.11 9.24
C TRP A 108 1.16 6.64 9.34
N CYS A 109 1.94 7.34 8.52
CA CYS A 109 2.01 8.81 8.52
C CYS A 109 0.66 9.43 8.16
N TYR A 110 -0.05 8.85 7.19
CA TYR A 110 -1.39 9.26 6.82
C TYR A 110 -2.37 9.14 7.99
N ASN A 111 -2.42 7.97 8.64
CA ASN A 111 -3.30 7.69 9.78
C ASN A 111 -2.93 8.49 11.03
N ARG A 112 -1.64 8.74 11.26
CA ARG A 112 -1.16 9.53 12.41
C ARG A 112 -1.55 11.00 12.28
N GLY A 113 -1.63 11.53 11.06
CA GLY A 113 -2.02 12.90 10.79
C GLY A 113 -0.97 13.94 11.23
N GLY A 114 -1.41 15.20 11.34
CA GLY A 114 -0.57 16.31 11.78
C GLY A 114 0.69 16.50 10.92
N GLU A 115 1.83 16.73 11.58
CA GLU A 115 3.11 16.92 10.91
C GLU A 115 3.55 15.70 10.09
N TRP A 116 3.16 14.49 10.48
CA TRP A 116 3.52 13.27 9.73
C TRP A 116 2.81 13.20 8.38
N ARG A 117 1.54 13.60 8.31
CA ARG A 117 0.82 13.69 7.04
C ARG A 117 1.39 14.78 6.14
N LYS A 118 1.86 15.90 6.70
CA LYS A 118 2.54 16.94 5.93
C LYS A 118 3.84 16.44 5.30
N LYS A 119 4.62 15.63 6.03
CA LYS A 119 5.90 15.08 5.54
C LYS A 119 5.76 14.15 4.31
N ILE A 120 4.64 13.44 4.18
CA ILE A 120 4.38 12.58 3.00
C ILE A 120 3.72 13.31 1.84
N SER A 121 3.18 14.52 2.08
CA SER A 121 2.47 15.30 1.06
C SER A 121 3.24 15.54 -0.24
N PRO A 122 4.58 15.74 -0.26
CA PRO A 122 5.32 15.97 -1.51
C PRO A 122 5.29 14.81 -2.50
N PHE A 123 5.04 13.58 -2.03
CA PHE A 123 5.04 12.38 -2.87
C PHE A 123 3.73 11.57 -2.77
N LEU A 124 2.75 12.06 -1.99
CA LEU A 124 1.39 11.53 -1.99
C LEU A 124 0.63 12.13 -3.18
N LEU A 125 0.37 11.32 -4.21
CA LEU A 125 -0.32 11.75 -5.42
C LEU A 125 -1.81 11.94 -5.19
N GLU A 126 -2.43 10.98 -4.50
CA GLU A 126 -3.88 10.93 -4.37
C GLU A 126 -4.31 10.12 -3.14
N VAL A 127 -5.49 10.48 -2.61
CA VAL A 127 -6.26 9.65 -1.68
C VAL A 127 -7.55 9.25 -2.38
N ARG A 128 -7.78 7.94 -2.50
CA ARG A 128 -8.91 7.35 -3.20
C ARG A 128 -9.87 6.74 -2.19
N THR A 129 -11.11 7.20 -2.23
CA THR A 129 -12.17 6.65 -1.41
C THR A 129 -12.83 5.47 -2.13
N CYS A 130 -12.90 4.31 -1.47
CA CYS A 130 -13.41 3.05 -2.02
C CYS A 130 -14.52 2.42 -1.18
#